data_AF-A0A183HFG2-F1
#
_entry.id   AF-A0A183HFG2-F1
#
_cell.length_a   1.000
_cell.length_b   1.000
_cell.length_c   1.000
_cell.angle_alpha   90.00
_cell.angle_beta   90.00
_cell.angle_gamma   90.00
#
_symmetry.space_group_name_H-M   'P 1'
#
loop_
_entity.id
_entity.type
_entity.pdbx_description
1 polymer ?
#
loop_
_entity_poly.entity_id
_entity_poly.type
_entity_poly.pdbx_seq_one_letter_code
_entity_poly.pdbx_strand_id
1 'polypeptide(L)'
;MGKLDDKKDVLLYAECCMCIGEKVSEIGSLARFLPSMNNMDLEKLFVMTAHCRIENSVLWNAAISHLKSPNFDVAINYIVEQLAIKFERCQSALQSIRQVVQNLLAEKSYKLEVCLSFLREFLRKTNDTIYPVELVVPLWLVVSFEKPNTDELNDISGNICKNLRISFRKNGLYFEAFSTDSSSAILSIRWLFETISKNARNSKKWVHENIMSWSELLVPPLHCILMNAEDTTVMHCCRIMSYLFLYVAQQIYKPPSECNFNRSPFVRFCKLMLQNVVSSIDFGKCFSLSLNSMNFETKLKWILKIFMNFEIKLKWTLKFSNRIR
;
A
#
# COMPACT_ATOMS: atom_id res chain seq x y z
N MET A 1 29.56 -24.39 18.61
CA MET A 1 29.23 -23.00 18.96
C MET A 1 30.29 -22.52 19.94
N GLY A 2 31.30 -21.78 19.46
CA GLY A 2 32.36 -21.26 20.32
C GLY A 2 31.86 -20.05 21.11
N LYS A 3 32.23 -19.94 22.39
CA LYS A 3 32.04 -18.74 23.20
C LYS A 3 32.77 -17.57 22.55
N LEU A 4 32.07 -16.45 22.39
CA LEU A 4 32.58 -15.18 21.88
C LEU A 4 33.67 -14.63 22.83
N ASP A 5 34.65 -13.90 22.28
CA ASP A 5 35.82 -13.38 23.00
C ASP A 5 35.61 -11.89 23.28
N ASP A 6 35.04 -11.60 24.46
CA ASP A 6 34.43 -10.32 24.85
C ASP A 6 35.30 -9.07 24.59
N LYS A 7 36.63 -9.19 24.53
CA LYS A 7 37.51 -8.03 24.30
C LYS A 7 37.68 -7.64 22.84
N LYS A 8 37.72 -8.61 21.91
CA LYS A 8 37.85 -8.33 20.47
C LYS A 8 36.55 -7.82 19.89
N ASP A 9 35.44 -8.35 20.39
CA ASP A 9 34.10 -7.99 19.95
C ASP A 9 33.69 -6.59 20.41
N VAL A 10 34.09 -6.17 21.63
CA VAL A 10 33.88 -4.79 22.10
C VAL A 10 34.73 -3.78 21.34
N LEU A 11 35.99 -4.12 21.01
CA LEU A 11 36.86 -3.25 20.21
C LEU A 11 36.34 -3.10 18.78
N LEU A 12 35.85 -4.17 18.16
CA LEU A 12 35.31 -4.12 16.81
C LEU A 12 33.90 -3.49 16.76
N TYR A 13 33.09 -3.65 17.81
CA TYR A 13 31.84 -2.92 18.00
C TYR A 13 32.12 -1.41 18.14
N ALA A 14 33.11 -1.05 18.96
CA ALA A 14 33.58 0.33 19.08
C ALA A 14 34.14 0.86 17.74
N GLU A 15 34.87 0.05 16.99
CA GLU A 15 35.40 0.39 15.66
C GLU A 15 34.27 0.54 14.63
N CYS A 16 33.24 -0.31 14.66
CA CYS A 16 32.03 -0.14 13.84
C CYS A 16 31.29 1.15 14.22
N CYS A 17 31.12 1.45 15.51
CA CYS A 17 30.50 2.68 15.99
C CYS A 17 31.32 3.93 15.63
N MET A 18 32.66 3.85 15.66
CA MET A 18 33.56 4.94 15.28
C MET A 18 33.61 5.13 13.76
N CYS A 19 33.74 4.07 12.95
CA CYS A 19 33.67 4.16 11.48
C CYS A 19 32.32 4.71 10.99
N ILE A 20 31.22 4.34 11.68
CA ILE A 20 29.88 4.89 11.45
C ILE A 20 29.80 6.38 11.80
N GLY A 21 30.38 6.80 12.93
CA GLY A 21 30.38 8.19 13.39
C GLY A 21 31.28 9.11 12.54
N GLU A 22 32.40 8.59 12.04
CA GLU A 22 33.41 9.37 11.32
C GLU A 22 33.19 9.44 9.80
N LYS A 23 32.19 8.72 9.24
CA LYS A 23 31.95 8.61 7.78
C LYS A 23 33.13 8.04 6.98
N VAL A 24 34.02 7.28 7.63
CA VAL A 24 35.21 6.70 7.00
C VAL A 24 35.08 5.18 7.00
N SER A 25 35.07 4.59 5.80
CA SER A 25 35.21 3.16 5.43
C SER A 25 33.94 2.28 5.30
N GLU A 26 34.05 1.30 4.37
CA GLU A 26 33.00 0.40 3.91
C GLU A 26 32.57 -0.63 4.96
N ILE A 27 31.26 -0.75 5.13
CA ILE A 27 30.60 -1.51 6.19
C ILE A 27 30.43 -2.99 5.78
N GLY A 28 31.52 -3.62 5.31
CA GLY A 28 31.55 -5.05 4.99
C GLY A 28 31.59 -5.94 6.23
N SER A 29 32.10 -5.44 7.36
CA SER A 29 32.23 -6.22 8.60
C SER A 29 30.89 -6.38 9.32
N LEU A 30 30.01 -5.38 9.28
CA LEU A 30 28.75 -5.35 10.03
C LEU A 30 27.82 -6.53 9.71
N ALA A 31 27.84 -7.03 8.46
CA ALA A 31 27.06 -8.20 8.07
C ALA A 31 27.40 -9.44 8.92
N ARG A 32 28.65 -9.54 9.41
CA ARG A 32 29.09 -10.64 10.29
C ARG A 32 28.59 -10.48 11.73
N PHE A 33 28.30 -9.25 12.16
CA PHE A 33 27.90 -8.92 13.55
C PHE A 33 26.40 -8.77 13.74
N LEU A 34 25.64 -8.42 12.69
CA LEU A 34 24.18 -8.31 12.77
C LEU A 34 23.51 -9.53 13.40
N PRO A 35 23.87 -10.79 13.09
CA PRO A 35 23.24 -11.96 13.70
C PRO A 35 23.48 -12.08 15.21
N SER A 36 24.52 -11.43 15.74
CA SER A 36 24.89 -11.45 17.17
C SER A 36 24.50 -10.17 17.91
N MET A 37 24.04 -9.15 17.19
CA MET A 37 23.59 -7.89 17.76
C MET A 37 22.18 -8.05 18.34
N ASN A 38 21.99 -7.61 19.59
CA ASN A 38 20.64 -7.56 20.15
C ASN A 38 19.85 -6.38 19.56
N ASN A 39 18.53 -6.40 19.74
CA ASN A 39 17.65 -5.36 19.19
C ASN A 39 17.99 -3.94 19.66
N MET A 40 18.41 -3.76 20.92
CA MET A 40 18.73 -2.43 21.46
C MET A 40 19.97 -1.82 20.80
N ASP A 41 21.01 -2.64 20.59
CA ASP A 41 22.24 -2.19 19.94
C ASP A 41 21.98 -1.88 18.47
N LEU A 42 21.15 -2.69 17.80
CA LEU A 42 20.71 -2.42 16.43
C LEU A 42 19.90 -1.12 16.33
N GLU A 43 19.00 -0.87 17.28
CA GLU A 43 18.20 0.36 17.36
C GLU A 43 19.07 1.60 17.57
N LYS A 44 20.05 1.55 18.49
CA LYS A 44 21.02 2.65 18.65
C LYS A 44 21.77 2.92 17.36
N LEU A 45 22.15 1.87 16.65
CA LEU A 45 22.90 1.97 15.41
C LEU A 45 22.05 2.58 14.29
N PHE A 46 20.75 2.26 14.21
CA PHE A 46 19.80 2.97 13.34
C PHE A 46 19.74 4.46 13.67
N VAL A 47 19.60 4.83 14.95
CA VAL A 47 19.56 6.24 15.36
C VAL A 47 20.83 6.99 14.98
N MET A 48 22.00 6.41 15.26
CA MET A 48 23.30 7.03 14.95
C MET A 48 23.53 7.20 13.44
N THR A 49 23.00 6.28 12.62
CA THR A 49 23.24 6.27 11.18
C THR A 49 22.13 6.90 10.34
N ALA A 50 20.99 7.27 10.94
CA ALA A 50 19.81 7.72 10.21
C ALA A 50 20.09 8.87 9.25
N HIS A 51 20.94 9.83 9.65
CA HIS A 51 21.30 10.99 8.84
C HIS A 51 22.61 10.83 8.07
N CYS A 52 23.25 9.66 8.16
CA CYS A 52 24.47 9.38 7.41
C CYS A 52 24.17 9.31 5.92
N ARG A 53 25.04 9.97 5.15
CA ARG A 53 24.94 10.10 3.69
C ARG A 53 25.49 8.89 2.93
N ILE A 54 25.96 7.87 3.63
CA ILE A 54 26.59 6.68 3.06
C ILE A 54 25.53 5.59 2.99
N GLU A 55 25.31 5.06 1.79
CA GLU A 55 24.38 3.95 1.58
C GLU A 55 24.97 2.66 2.14
N ASN A 56 24.19 2.00 3.01
CA ASN A 56 24.54 0.70 3.55
C ASN A 56 23.39 -0.29 3.36
N SER A 57 23.55 -1.22 2.42
CA SER A 57 22.56 -2.25 2.11
C SER A 57 22.32 -3.23 3.28
N VAL A 58 23.35 -3.50 4.08
CA VAL A 58 23.28 -4.38 5.25
C VAL A 58 22.38 -3.75 6.32
N LEU A 59 22.56 -2.46 6.61
CA LEU A 59 21.71 -1.74 7.56
C LEU A 59 20.30 -1.53 7.05
N TRP A 60 20.15 -1.20 5.77
CA TRP A 60 18.86 -1.10 5.12
C TRP A 60 18.05 -2.38 5.28
N ASN A 61 18.64 -3.54 4.96
CA ASN A 61 17.97 -4.84 5.08
C ASN A 61 17.66 -5.21 6.55
N ALA A 62 18.54 -4.82 7.49
CA ALA A 62 18.29 -4.98 8.91
C ALA A 62 17.08 -4.15 9.36
N ALA A 63 16.99 -2.88 8.93
CA ALA A 63 15.86 -2.00 9.24
C ALA A 63 14.55 -2.54 8.67
N ILE A 64 14.54 -2.99 7.41
CA ILE A 64 13.37 -3.64 6.79
C ILE A 64 12.92 -4.86 7.60
N SER A 65 13.86 -5.68 8.08
CA SER A 65 13.54 -6.85 8.90
C SER A 65 13.01 -6.46 10.29
N HIS A 66 13.52 -5.37 10.86
CA HIS A 66 13.14 -4.84 12.17
C HIS A 66 11.76 -4.19 12.20
N LEU A 67 11.13 -3.91 11.04
CA LEU A 67 9.72 -3.48 10.96
C LEU A 67 8.75 -4.49 11.59
N LYS A 68 9.17 -5.75 11.80
CA LYS A 68 8.37 -6.78 12.46
C LYS A 68 8.46 -6.75 13.99
N SER A 69 9.50 -6.10 14.52
CA SER A 69 9.79 -6.00 15.95
C SER A 69 8.84 -5.02 16.65
N PRO A 70 8.68 -5.11 17.99
CA PRO A 70 7.85 -4.17 18.75
C PRO A 70 8.28 -2.70 18.61
N ASN A 71 9.59 -2.44 18.56
CA ASN A 71 10.16 -1.09 18.41
C ASN A 71 10.34 -0.69 16.94
N PHE A 72 9.34 -0.97 16.09
CA PHE A 72 9.43 -0.71 14.65
C PHE A 72 9.60 0.78 14.33
N ASP A 73 9.18 1.70 15.20
CA ASP A 73 9.27 3.15 14.98
C ASP A 73 10.71 3.62 14.77
N VAL A 74 11.69 3.01 15.45
CA VAL A 74 13.12 3.33 15.26
C VAL A 74 13.57 2.96 13.85
N ALA A 75 13.14 1.79 13.37
CA ALA A 75 13.44 1.36 12.01
C ALA A 75 12.72 2.21 10.95
N ILE A 76 11.47 2.61 11.21
CA ILE A 76 10.72 3.53 10.34
C ILE A 76 11.45 4.85 10.22
N ASN A 77 11.86 5.46 11.34
CA ASN A 77 12.61 6.72 11.34
C ASN A 77 13.88 6.61 10.50
N TYR A 78 14.67 5.55 10.69
CA TYR A 78 15.85 5.30 9.87
C TYR A 78 15.53 5.18 8.38
N ILE A 79 14.54 4.35 8.01
CA ILE A 79 14.14 4.14 6.61
C ILE A 79 13.67 5.45 5.98
N VAL A 80 12.84 6.22 6.67
CA VAL A 80 12.30 7.49 6.18
C VAL A 80 13.40 8.53 5.97
N GLU A 81 14.33 8.66 6.91
CA GLU A 81 15.50 9.55 6.78
C GLU A 81 16.37 9.15 5.58
N GLN A 82 16.66 7.86 5.43
CA GLN A 82 17.44 7.36 4.30
C GLN A 82 16.71 7.54 2.96
N LEU A 83 15.38 7.35 2.92
CA LEU A 83 14.58 7.64 1.73
C LEU A 83 14.62 9.12 1.36
N ALA A 84 14.50 10.03 2.33
CA ALA A 84 14.58 11.47 2.08
C ALA A 84 15.93 11.84 1.47
N ILE A 85 17.05 11.35 2.04
CA ILE A 85 18.40 11.56 1.50
C ILE A 85 18.51 11.00 0.06
N LYS A 86 17.95 9.82 -0.21
CA LYS A 86 17.94 9.20 -1.54
C LYS A 86 17.12 10.01 -2.55
N PHE A 87 15.99 10.57 -2.15
CA PHE A 87 15.15 11.43 -3.00
C PHE A 87 15.85 12.74 -3.34
N GLU A 88 16.49 13.40 -2.37
CA GLU A 88 17.30 14.60 -2.61
C GLU A 88 18.43 14.38 -3.63
N ARG A 89 18.97 13.17 -3.67
CA ARG A 89 20.12 12.81 -4.52
C ARG A 89 19.74 12.17 -5.86
N CYS A 90 18.46 11.96 -6.14
CA CYS A 90 17.98 11.23 -7.31
C CYS A 90 18.60 9.81 -7.48
N GLN A 91 19.04 9.18 -6.39
CA GLN A 91 19.71 7.87 -6.41
C GLN A 91 18.81 6.79 -5.82
N SER A 92 18.52 5.73 -6.60
CA SER A 92 17.89 4.45 -6.18
C SER A 92 16.63 4.52 -5.27
N ALA A 93 16.07 5.71 -5.03
CA ALA A 93 14.96 5.96 -4.11
C ALA A 93 13.69 5.23 -4.53
N LEU A 94 13.45 5.16 -5.84
CA LEU A 94 12.31 4.47 -6.45
C LEU A 94 12.26 2.99 -6.08
N GLN A 95 13.40 2.30 -6.15
CA GLN A 95 13.45 0.88 -5.80
C GLN A 95 13.40 0.66 -4.29
N SER A 96 14.04 1.57 -3.54
CA SER A 96 14.05 1.52 -2.07
C SER A 96 12.64 1.65 -1.51
N ILE A 97 11.85 2.64 -1.96
CA ILE A 97 10.47 2.80 -1.50
C ILE A 97 9.55 1.67 -1.98
N ARG A 98 9.76 1.14 -3.20
CA ARG A 98 9.04 -0.07 -3.67
C ARG A 98 9.28 -1.26 -2.76
N GLN A 99 10.53 -1.50 -2.38
CA GLN A 99 10.88 -2.59 -1.47
C GLN A 99 10.20 -2.43 -0.11
N VAL A 100 10.19 -1.21 0.45
CA VAL A 100 9.51 -0.92 1.72
C VAL A 100 8.02 -1.21 1.62
N VAL A 101 7.34 -0.66 0.61
CA VAL A 101 5.91 -0.84 0.37
C VAL A 101 5.56 -2.32 0.17
N GLN A 102 6.34 -3.04 -0.63
CA GLN A 102 6.16 -4.48 -0.85
C GLN A 102 6.32 -5.28 0.43
N ASN A 103 7.29 -4.91 1.29
CA ASN A 103 7.52 -5.61 2.55
C ASN A 103 6.37 -5.36 3.54
N LEU A 104 5.94 -4.11 3.69
CA LEU A 104 4.84 -3.72 4.58
C LEU A 104 3.50 -4.35 4.19
N LEU A 105 3.26 -4.53 2.88
CA LEU A 105 2.04 -5.14 2.36
C LEU A 105 2.13 -6.65 2.12
N ALA A 106 3.27 -7.28 2.44
CA ALA A 106 3.41 -8.73 2.30
C ALA A 106 2.56 -9.46 3.36
N GLU A 107 1.94 -10.58 2.98
CA GLU A 107 1.03 -11.36 3.83
C GLU A 107 1.58 -11.66 5.23
N LYS A 108 2.85 -12.06 5.31
CA LYS A 108 3.52 -12.45 6.57
C LYS A 108 4.02 -11.27 7.42
N SER A 109 3.97 -10.05 6.88
CA SER A 109 4.52 -8.85 7.51
C SER A 109 3.47 -7.79 7.82
N TYR A 110 2.29 -7.90 7.20
CA TYR A 110 1.26 -6.88 7.27
C TYR A 110 0.82 -6.61 8.71
N LYS A 111 0.90 -5.32 9.10
CA LYS A 111 0.38 -4.77 10.35
C LYS A 111 -0.10 -3.34 10.09
N LEU A 112 -1.36 -3.06 10.42
CA LEU A 112 -1.97 -1.74 10.19
C LEU A 112 -1.16 -0.61 10.84
N GLU A 113 -0.78 -0.78 12.10
CA GLU A 113 -0.06 0.25 12.87
C GLU A 113 1.29 0.61 12.25
N VAL A 114 2.04 -0.39 11.75
CA VAL A 114 3.34 -0.17 11.09
C VAL A 114 3.14 0.56 9.76
N CYS A 115 2.10 0.20 8.98
CA CYS A 115 1.79 0.88 7.73
C CYS A 115 1.40 2.34 7.95
N LEU A 116 0.57 2.61 8.97
CA LEU A 116 0.15 3.95 9.34
C LEU A 116 1.33 4.79 9.85
N SER A 117 2.13 4.25 10.79
CA SER A 117 3.32 4.94 11.32
C SER A 117 4.28 5.29 10.19
N PHE A 118 4.54 4.35 9.27
CA PHE A 118 5.40 4.62 8.12
C PHE A 118 4.85 5.72 7.22
N LEU A 119 3.57 5.67 6.85
CA LEU A 119 2.95 6.71 6.03
C LEU A 119 3.04 8.09 6.69
N ARG A 120 2.74 8.17 7.99
CA ARG A 120 2.78 9.43 8.75
C ARG A 120 4.19 10.02 8.74
N GLU A 121 5.18 9.22 9.13
CA GLU A 121 6.57 9.70 9.20
C GLU A 121 7.12 10.04 7.82
N PHE A 122 6.81 9.21 6.81
CA PHE A 122 7.22 9.45 5.43
C PHE A 122 6.66 10.78 4.90
N LEU A 123 5.34 10.98 4.98
CA LEU A 123 4.69 12.20 4.50
C LEU A 123 5.14 13.46 5.26
N ARG A 124 5.38 13.33 6.57
CA ARG A 124 5.95 14.43 7.38
C ARG A 124 7.33 14.82 6.87
N LYS A 125 8.19 13.84 6.59
CA LYS A 125 9.57 14.07 6.17
C LYS A 125 9.67 14.56 4.72
N THR A 126 8.83 14.05 3.83
CA THR A 126 8.90 14.35 2.39
C THR A 126 7.90 15.43 1.95
N ASN A 127 7.33 16.21 2.88
CA ASN A 127 6.27 17.18 2.58
C ASN A 127 6.66 18.20 1.49
N ASP A 128 7.94 18.58 1.45
CA ASP A 128 8.49 19.57 0.49
C ASP A 128 9.34 18.92 -0.62
N THR A 129 9.43 17.59 -0.64
CA THR A 129 10.24 16.84 -1.61
C THR A 129 9.35 16.26 -2.71
N ILE A 130 9.81 16.31 -3.96
CA ILE A 130 9.10 15.64 -5.06
C ILE A 130 9.42 14.14 -5.03
N TYR A 131 8.41 13.31 -4.81
CA TYR A 131 8.50 11.85 -4.87
C TYR A 131 7.36 11.26 -5.75
N PRO A 132 7.54 10.05 -6.32
CA PRO A 132 6.48 9.33 -7.03
C PRO A 132 5.39 8.83 -6.07
N VAL A 133 4.40 9.68 -5.82
CA VAL A 133 3.30 9.39 -4.88
C VAL A 133 2.56 8.08 -5.18
N GLU A 134 2.55 7.62 -6.42
CA GLU A 134 1.93 6.36 -6.82
C GLU A 134 2.47 5.15 -6.05
N LEU A 135 3.72 5.22 -5.59
CA LEU A 135 4.36 4.12 -4.87
C LEU A 135 3.79 3.96 -3.45
N VAL A 136 3.25 5.02 -2.85
CA VAL A 136 2.65 4.97 -1.50
C VAL A 136 1.12 4.85 -1.52
N VAL A 137 0.48 5.00 -2.69
CA VAL A 137 -0.98 4.82 -2.84
C VAL A 137 -1.47 3.47 -2.30
N PRO A 138 -0.82 2.32 -2.56
CA PRO A 138 -1.26 1.04 -2.00
C PRO A 138 -1.29 1.03 -0.47
N LEU A 139 -0.27 1.59 0.19
CA LEU A 139 -0.24 1.70 1.65
C LEU A 139 -1.40 2.55 2.15
N TRP A 140 -1.63 3.70 1.53
CA TRP A 140 -2.72 4.59 1.91
C TRP A 140 -4.09 3.95 1.75
N LEU A 141 -4.32 3.21 0.66
CA LEU A 141 -5.56 2.48 0.44
C LEU A 141 -5.79 1.43 1.54
N VAL A 142 -4.76 0.65 1.88
CA VAL A 142 -4.86 -0.38 2.92
C VAL A 142 -5.16 0.22 4.30
N VAL A 143 -4.43 1.28 4.67
CA VAL A 143 -4.71 2.00 5.92
C VAL A 143 -6.14 2.52 5.94
N SER A 144 -6.63 3.03 4.80
CA SER A 144 -8.00 3.53 4.69
C SER A 144 -9.05 2.43 4.70
N PHE A 145 -8.74 1.23 4.23
CA PHE A 145 -9.65 0.07 4.25
C PHE A 145 -9.96 -0.38 5.67
N GLU A 146 -8.97 -0.33 6.57
CA GLU A 146 -9.11 -0.84 7.93
C GLU A 146 -9.44 0.28 8.93
N LYS A 147 -8.84 1.47 8.77
CA LYS A 147 -9.03 2.58 9.70
C LYS A 147 -10.30 3.38 9.35
N PRO A 148 -11.20 3.66 10.31
CA PRO A 148 -12.32 4.55 10.08
C PRO A 148 -11.84 5.97 9.76
N ASN A 149 -12.74 6.80 9.23
CA ASN A 149 -12.40 8.16 8.85
C ASN A 149 -12.09 9.01 10.10
N THR A 150 -10.82 9.37 10.29
CA THR A 150 -10.33 10.25 11.37
C THR A 150 -9.66 11.49 10.79
N ASP A 151 -9.46 12.52 11.61
CA ASP A 151 -8.74 13.74 11.20
C ASP A 151 -7.32 13.42 10.70
N GLU A 152 -6.60 12.54 11.40
CA GLU A 152 -5.28 12.04 10.98
C GLU A 152 -5.33 11.42 9.57
N LEU A 153 -6.36 10.60 9.28
CA LEU A 153 -6.48 9.97 7.97
C LEU A 153 -6.90 10.97 6.89
N ASN A 154 -7.70 11.98 7.24
CA ASN A 154 -8.04 13.08 6.34
C ASN A 154 -6.80 13.90 5.96
N ASP A 155 -5.93 14.21 6.93
CA ASP A 155 -4.67 14.93 6.70
C ASP A 155 -3.72 14.14 5.78
N ILE A 156 -3.55 12.84 6.06
CA ILE A 156 -2.78 11.92 5.20
C ILE A 156 -3.35 11.92 3.77
N SER A 157 -4.67 11.78 3.64
CA SER A 157 -5.36 11.73 2.35
C SER A 157 -5.22 13.05 1.59
N GLY A 158 -5.33 14.18 2.28
CA GLY A 158 -5.13 15.51 1.70
C GLY A 158 -3.72 15.67 1.12
N ASN A 159 -2.69 15.23 1.87
CA ASN A 159 -1.31 15.34 1.43
C ASN A 159 -1.01 14.43 0.22
N ILE A 160 -1.55 13.21 0.22
CA ILE A 160 -1.44 12.28 -0.92
C ILE A 160 -2.18 12.82 -2.15
N CYS A 161 -3.41 13.31 -2.00
CA CYS A 161 -4.19 13.91 -3.08
C CYS A 161 -3.50 15.13 -3.69
N LYS A 162 -2.88 16.00 -2.86
CA LYS A 162 -2.06 17.12 -3.34
C LYS A 162 -0.94 16.64 -4.26
N ASN A 163 -0.19 15.61 -3.86
CA ASN A 163 0.91 15.06 -4.64
C ASN A 163 0.42 14.30 -5.90
N LEU A 164 -0.71 13.59 -5.81
CA LEU A 164 -1.34 12.93 -6.96
C LEU A 164 -1.75 13.93 -8.04
N ARG A 165 -2.27 15.10 -7.66
CA ARG A 165 -2.60 16.17 -8.63
C ARG A 165 -1.35 16.63 -9.39
N ILE A 166 -0.22 16.77 -8.71
CA ILE A 166 1.06 17.15 -9.35
C ILE A 166 1.48 16.06 -10.33
N SER A 167 1.44 14.79 -9.90
CA SER A 167 1.82 13.67 -10.76
C SER A 167 0.87 13.50 -11.96
N PHE A 168 -0.44 13.64 -11.77
CA PHE A 168 -1.42 13.57 -12.83
C PHE A 168 -1.17 14.64 -13.91
N ARG A 169 -0.85 15.87 -13.51
CA ARG A 169 -0.44 16.93 -14.47
C ARG A 169 0.80 16.53 -15.25
N LYS A 170 1.84 16.02 -14.57
CA LYS A 170 3.08 15.57 -15.23
C LYS A 170 2.82 14.45 -16.24
N ASN A 171 1.83 13.60 -16.01
CA ASN A 171 1.46 12.48 -16.86
C ASN A 171 0.31 12.79 -17.85
N GLY A 172 -0.08 14.06 -18.01
CA GLY A 172 -1.09 14.47 -18.99
C GLY A 172 -2.52 14.01 -18.67
N LEU A 173 -2.83 13.72 -17.40
CA LEU A 173 -4.16 13.30 -16.95
C LEU A 173 -5.05 14.52 -16.65
N TYR A 174 -6.29 14.49 -17.14
CA TYR A 174 -7.31 15.50 -16.86
C TYR A 174 -8.00 15.22 -15.52
N PHE A 175 -8.16 16.21 -14.66
CA PHE A 175 -8.92 16.03 -13.42
C PHE A 175 -9.72 17.27 -13.07
N GLU A 176 -10.93 17.04 -12.55
CA GLU A 176 -11.71 18.07 -11.88
C GLU A 176 -11.00 18.49 -10.59
N ALA A 177 -11.05 19.77 -10.26
CA ALA A 177 -10.45 20.28 -9.04
C ALA A 177 -11.06 19.56 -7.83
N PHE A 178 -10.24 18.85 -7.07
CA PHE A 178 -10.65 18.34 -5.76
C PHE A 178 -10.83 19.55 -4.83
N SER A 179 -12.08 19.84 -4.42
CA SER A 179 -12.36 20.81 -3.36
C SER A 179 -11.90 20.18 -2.04
N THR A 180 -10.93 20.84 -1.40
CA THR A 180 -10.33 20.44 -0.12
C THR A 180 -11.28 20.63 1.07
N ASP A 181 -12.40 21.32 0.86
CA ASP A 181 -13.22 21.90 1.93
C ASP A 181 -14.16 20.87 2.62
N SER A 182 -14.15 19.62 2.17
CA SER A 182 -14.82 18.48 2.81
C SER A 182 -14.06 17.16 2.57
N SER A 183 -12.74 17.19 2.77
CA SER A 183 -11.84 16.10 2.37
C SER A 183 -11.84 14.92 3.36
N SER A 184 -12.89 14.10 3.34
CA SER A 184 -12.79 12.78 3.96
C SER A 184 -11.85 11.88 3.15
N ALA A 185 -11.19 10.92 3.82
CA ALA A 185 -10.37 9.91 3.15
C ALA A 185 -11.17 9.11 2.11
N ILE A 186 -12.44 8.81 2.42
CA ILE A 186 -13.36 8.12 1.51
C ILE A 186 -13.60 8.94 0.23
N LEU A 187 -13.84 10.24 0.35
CA LEU A 187 -14.04 11.12 -0.81
C LEU A 187 -12.77 11.27 -1.64
N SER A 188 -11.61 11.30 -0.98
CA SER A 188 -10.29 11.32 -1.62
C SER A 188 -10.05 10.06 -2.47
N ILE A 189 -10.38 8.88 -1.93
CA ILE A 189 -10.26 7.61 -2.65
C ILE A 189 -11.24 7.52 -3.82
N ARG A 190 -12.49 7.96 -3.61
CA ARG A 190 -13.48 8.05 -4.67
C ARG A 190 -12.97 8.94 -5.82
N TRP A 191 -12.44 10.12 -5.49
CA TRP A 191 -11.88 11.05 -6.46
C TRP A 191 -10.71 10.45 -7.24
N LEU A 192 -9.80 9.74 -6.56
CA LEU A 192 -8.67 9.03 -7.20
C LEU A 192 -9.21 8.09 -8.29
N PHE A 193 -10.10 7.18 -7.94
CA PHE A 193 -10.57 6.16 -8.88
C PHE A 193 -11.44 6.74 -9.99
N GLU A 194 -12.31 7.70 -9.69
CA GLU A 194 -13.10 8.40 -10.70
C GLU A 194 -12.20 9.11 -11.72
N THR A 195 -11.15 9.79 -11.25
CA THR A 195 -10.17 10.47 -12.10
C THR A 195 -9.46 9.47 -13.01
N ILE A 196 -8.98 8.35 -12.46
CA ILE A 196 -8.34 7.29 -13.24
C ILE A 196 -9.28 6.74 -14.32
N SER A 197 -10.54 6.50 -13.96
CA SER A 197 -11.55 5.98 -14.88
C SER A 197 -11.79 6.90 -16.07
N LYS A 198 -11.97 8.20 -15.80
CA LYS A 198 -12.16 9.23 -16.84
C LYS A 198 -10.98 9.30 -17.81
N ASN A 199 -9.76 9.02 -17.35
CA ASN A 199 -8.55 9.11 -18.17
C ASN A 199 -8.10 7.79 -18.82
N ALA A 200 -8.73 6.66 -18.50
CA ALA A 200 -8.28 5.35 -18.95
C ALA A 200 -8.23 5.18 -20.48
N ARG A 201 -8.99 5.99 -21.23
CA ARG A 201 -8.97 6.00 -22.71
C ARG A 201 -7.76 6.76 -23.28
N ASN A 202 -7.38 7.87 -22.67
CA ASN A 202 -6.40 8.81 -23.22
C ASN A 202 -4.97 8.54 -22.72
N SER A 203 -4.83 8.03 -21.49
CA SER A 203 -3.53 7.73 -20.86
C SER A 203 -3.43 6.26 -20.46
N LYS A 204 -3.74 5.38 -21.42
CA LYS A 204 -3.95 3.94 -21.19
C LYS A 204 -2.77 3.26 -20.50
N LYS A 205 -1.53 3.56 -20.90
CA LYS A 205 -0.33 2.87 -20.39
C LYS A 205 -0.08 3.18 -18.91
N TRP A 206 0.04 4.46 -18.55
CA TRP A 206 0.29 4.89 -17.17
C TRP A 206 -0.82 4.43 -16.22
N VAL A 207 -2.08 4.62 -16.63
CA VAL A 207 -3.24 4.19 -15.84
C VAL A 207 -3.21 2.69 -15.62
N HIS A 208 -3.00 1.90 -16.67
CA HIS A 208 -2.99 0.45 -16.57
C HIS A 208 -1.83 -0.06 -15.70
N GLU A 209 -0.61 0.46 -15.88
CA GLU A 209 0.57 0.03 -15.10
C GLU A 209 0.39 0.28 -13.59
N ASN A 210 -0.07 1.47 -13.21
CA ASN A 210 -0.28 1.80 -11.81
C ASN A 210 -1.43 1.00 -11.20
N ILE A 211 -2.55 0.89 -11.90
CA ILE A 211 -3.70 0.13 -11.42
C ILE A 211 -3.38 -1.36 -11.24
N MET A 212 -2.66 -1.97 -12.18
CA MET A 212 -2.23 -3.36 -12.06
C MET A 212 -1.27 -3.54 -10.89
N SER A 213 -0.27 -2.67 -10.76
CA SER A 213 0.70 -2.68 -9.67
C SER A 213 0.03 -2.53 -8.29
N TRP A 214 -0.86 -1.55 -8.14
CA TRP A 214 -1.60 -1.36 -6.89
C TRP A 214 -2.47 -2.58 -6.59
N SER A 215 -3.20 -3.08 -7.60
CA SER A 215 -4.05 -4.25 -7.42
C SER A 215 -3.26 -5.48 -6.96
N GLU A 216 -2.04 -5.69 -7.41
CA GLU A 216 -1.23 -6.82 -6.93
C GLU A 216 -0.85 -6.67 -5.46
N LEU A 217 -0.50 -5.46 -5.03
CA LEU A 217 -0.07 -5.17 -3.66
C LEU A 217 -1.21 -5.18 -2.63
N LEU A 218 -2.44 -4.87 -3.04
CA LEU A 218 -3.57 -4.85 -2.09
C LEU A 218 -4.12 -6.27 -1.80
N VAL A 219 -3.80 -7.30 -2.59
CA VAL A 219 -4.39 -8.65 -2.41
C VAL A 219 -4.06 -9.25 -1.04
N PRO A 220 -2.78 -9.33 -0.60
CA PRO A 220 -2.46 -9.90 0.70
C PRO A 220 -3.10 -9.19 1.91
N PRO A 221 -3.00 -7.85 2.06
CA PRO A 221 -3.60 -7.16 3.21
C PRO A 221 -5.12 -7.24 3.19
N LEU A 222 -5.75 -7.21 2.00
CA LEU A 222 -7.21 -7.39 1.90
C LEU A 222 -7.65 -8.77 2.33
N HIS A 223 -6.90 -9.82 2.00
CA HIS A 223 -7.18 -11.15 2.54
C HIS A 223 -7.10 -11.14 4.07
N CYS A 224 -6.09 -10.50 4.66
CA CYS A 224 -5.96 -10.40 6.11
C CYS A 224 -7.13 -9.65 6.75
N ILE A 225 -7.50 -8.47 6.22
CA ILE A 225 -8.59 -7.64 6.73
C ILE A 225 -9.91 -8.40 6.64
N LEU A 226 -10.25 -8.90 5.46
CA LEU A 226 -11.57 -9.51 5.22
C LEU A 226 -11.77 -10.82 6.00
N MET A 227 -10.70 -11.55 6.31
CA MET A 227 -10.78 -12.84 7.01
C MET A 227 -10.68 -12.72 8.54
N ASN A 228 -10.06 -11.66 9.06
CA ASN A 228 -9.69 -11.57 10.48
C ASN A 228 -10.24 -10.33 11.21
N ALA A 229 -10.70 -9.30 10.51
CA ALA A 229 -11.19 -8.08 11.14
C ALA A 229 -12.65 -8.21 11.62
N GLU A 230 -13.07 -7.28 12.47
CA GLU A 230 -14.47 -7.15 12.90
C GLU A 230 -15.40 -6.77 11.74
N ASP A 231 -16.67 -7.15 11.82
CA ASP A 231 -17.68 -6.92 10.77
C ASP A 231 -17.78 -5.45 10.34
N THR A 232 -17.67 -4.51 11.28
CA THR A 232 -17.71 -3.06 11.01
C THR A 232 -16.56 -2.63 10.11
N THR A 233 -15.35 -3.12 10.39
CA THR A 233 -14.14 -2.91 9.58
C THR A 233 -14.24 -3.59 8.23
N VAL A 234 -14.76 -4.81 8.17
CA VAL A 234 -15.01 -5.53 6.90
C VAL A 234 -15.98 -4.75 6.03
N MET A 235 -17.09 -4.25 6.58
CA MET A 235 -18.08 -3.45 5.85
C MET A 235 -17.51 -2.12 5.36
N HIS A 236 -16.71 -1.43 6.17
CA HIS A 236 -15.99 -0.21 5.78
C HIS A 236 -15.00 -0.47 4.63
N CYS A 237 -14.17 -1.50 4.76
CA CYS A 237 -13.28 -1.96 3.71
C CYS A 237 -14.04 -2.24 2.41
N CYS A 238 -15.14 -2.99 2.48
CA CYS A 238 -15.99 -3.31 1.34
C CYS A 238 -16.57 -2.05 0.67
N ARG A 239 -16.99 -1.06 1.46
CA ARG A 239 -17.49 0.24 0.96
C ARG A 239 -16.43 0.95 0.13
N ILE A 240 -15.20 1.06 0.63
CA ILE A 240 -14.12 1.74 -0.10
C ILE A 240 -13.73 0.94 -1.35
N MET A 241 -13.61 -0.39 -1.23
CA MET A 241 -13.32 -1.26 -2.37
C MET A 241 -14.40 -1.18 -3.47
N SER A 242 -15.65 -0.88 -3.12
CA SER A 242 -16.71 -0.70 -4.13
C SER A 242 -16.37 0.39 -5.17
N TYR A 243 -15.58 1.41 -4.81
CA TYR A 243 -15.11 2.43 -5.74
C TYR A 243 -14.05 1.90 -6.72
N LEU A 244 -13.15 1.02 -6.28
CA LEU A 244 -12.24 0.31 -7.19
C LEU A 244 -13.03 -0.43 -8.27
N PHE A 245 -14.07 -1.15 -7.85
CA PHE A 245 -14.94 -1.87 -8.78
C PHE A 245 -15.73 -0.93 -9.69
N LEU A 246 -16.33 0.11 -9.14
CA LEU A 246 -17.16 1.04 -9.89
C LEU A 246 -16.39 1.74 -11.01
N TYR A 247 -15.17 2.19 -10.72
CA TYR A 247 -14.43 3.09 -11.59
C TYR A 247 -13.30 2.39 -12.36
N VAL A 248 -12.71 1.33 -11.81
CA VAL A 248 -11.45 0.77 -12.30
C VAL A 248 -11.57 -0.70 -12.75
N ALA A 249 -12.73 -1.34 -12.55
CA ALA A 249 -12.91 -2.75 -12.93
C ALA A 249 -12.59 -3.03 -14.41
N GLN A 250 -12.93 -2.12 -15.32
CA GLN A 250 -12.71 -2.30 -16.76
C GLN A 250 -11.21 -2.32 -17.13
N GLN A 251 -10.36 -1.72 -16.30
CA GLN A 251 -8.92 -1.58 -16.50
C GLN A 251 -8.14 -2.75 -15.90
N ILE A 252 -8.72 -3.42 -14.89
CA ILE A 252 -8.13 -4.59 -14.20
C ILE A 252 -8.70 -5.91 -14.76
N TYR A 253 -9.92 -5.88 -15.31
CA TYR A 253 -10.54 -7.05 -15.94
C TYR A 253 -9.82 -7.42 -17.24
N LYS A 254 -9.32 -8.65 -17.29
CA LYS A 254 -8.82 -9.27 -18.52
C LYS A 254 -9.82 -10.33 -18.98
N PRO A 255 -10.21 -10.36 -20.26
CA PRO A 255 -11.14 -11.35 -20.76
C PRO A 255 -10.55 -12.77 -20.64
N PRO A 256 -11.39 -13.82 -20.52
CA PRO A 256 -10.93 -15.20 -20.41
C PRO A 256 -9.97 -15.64 -21.53
N SER A 257 -10.11 -15.05 -22.72
CA SER A 257 -9.28 -15.30 -23.90
C SER A 257 -7.83 -14.83 -23.78
N GLU A 258 -7.51 -13.95 -22.83
CA GLU A 258 -6.15 -13.47 -22.57
C GLU A 258 -5.43 -14.29 -21.46
N CYS A 259 -6.01 -15.43 -21.05
CA CYS A 259 -5.45 -16.47 -20.18
C CYS A 259 -4.71 -16.02 -18.89
N ASN A 260 -5.49 -15.88 -17.81
CA ASN A 260 -5.21 -16.36 -16.45
C ASN A 260 -6.33 -15.78 -15.57
N PHE A 261 -7.59 -15.95 -15.98
CA PHE A 261 -8.74 -15.31 -15.35
C PHE A 261 -8.72 -15.48 -13.83
N ASN A 262 -8.44 -16.70 -13.36
CA ASN A 262 -8.33 -17.02 -11.93
C ASN A 262 -7.09 -16.46 -11.20
N ARG A 263 -6.07 -15.99 -11.91
CA ARG A 263 -4.84 -15.39 -11.31
C ARG A 263 -4.84 -13.86 -11.39
N SER A 264 -5.81 -13.25 -12.06
CA SER A 264 -5.87 -11.78 -12.11
C SER A 264 -6.09 -11.22 -10.68
N PRO A 265 -5.45 -10.12 -10.31
CA PRO A 265 -5.69 -9.45 -9.03
C PRO A 265 -7.17 -9.10 -8.84
N PHE A 266 -7.85 -8.69 -9.93
CA PHE A 266 -9.29 -8.41 -9.93
C PHE A 266 -10.13 -9.60 -9.48
N VAL A 267 -9.92 -10.76 -10.11
CA VAL A 267 -10.71 -11.95 -9.78
C VAL A 267 -10.40 -12.43 -8.36
N ARG A 268 -9.16 -12.27 -7.89
CA ARG A 268 -8.80 -12.51 -6.49
C ARG A 268 -9.57 -11.58 -5.55
N PHE A 269 -9.59 -10.27 -5.79
CA PHE A 269 -10.39 -9.33 -5.01
C PHE A 269 -11.88 -9.69 -5.00
N CYS A 270 -12.46 -9.97 -6.15
CA CYS A 270 -13.87 -10.32 -6.26
C CYS A 270 -14.20 -11.59 -5.48
N LYS A 271 -13.31 -12.60 -5.50
CA LYS A 271 -13.49 -13.84 -4.74
C LYS A 271 -13.47 -13.56 -3.24
N LEU A 272 -12.50 -12.79 -2.75
CA LEU A 272 -12.39 -12.44 -1.34
C LEU A 272 -13.61 -11.66 -0.84
N MET A 273 -14.05 -10.68 -1.62
CA MET A 273 -15.26 -9.90 -1.34
C MET A 273 -16.51 -10.79 -1.32
N LEU A 274 -16.67 -11.64 -2.34
CA LEU A 274 -17.82 -12.53 -2.44
C LEU A 274 -17.92 -13.51 -1.28
N GLN A 275 -16.80 -14.11 -0.89
CA GLN A 275 -16.75 -15.06 0.22
C GLN A 275 -17.23 -14.39 1.51
N ASN A 276 -16.74 -13.18 1.80
CA ASN A 276 -17.03 -12.51 3.07
C ASN A 276 -18.40 -11.84 3.10
N VAL A 277 -18.87 -11.28 1.99
CA VAL A 277 -20.21 -10.69 1.91
C VAL A 277 -21.30 -11.76 1.99
N VAL A 278 -21.04 -12.94 1.43
CA VAL A 278 -21.98 -14.07 1.52
C VAL A 278 -21.98 -14.70 2.91
N SER A 279 -20.88 -14.61 3.66
CA SER A 279 -20.83 -15.10 5.05
C SER A 279 -21.40 -14.12 6.08
N SER A 280 -21.29 -12.80 5.85
CA SER A 280 -21.77 -11.77 6.78
C SER A 280 -23.24 -11.41 6.62
N ILE A 281 -23.78 -11.56 5.41
CA ILE A 281 -25.21 -11.39 5.15
C ILE A 281 -25.84 -12.78 5.23
N ASP A 282 -26.87 -12.91 6.07
CA ASP A 282 -27.71 -14.10 6.20
C ASP A 282 -28.51 -14.32 4.90
N PHE A 283 -27.79 -14.69 3.84
CA PHE A 283 -28.34 -14.97 2.54
C PHE A 283 -29.04 -16.31 2.65
N GLY A 284 -30.36 -16.26 2.89
CA GLY A 284 -31.21 -17.44 2.99
C GLY A 284 -30.89 -18.46 1.90
N LYS A 285 -30.95 -19.76 2.25
CA LYS A 285 -30.46 -20.92 1.47
C LYS A 285 -30.80 -20.94 -0.04
N CYS A 286 -31.83 -20.22 -0.49
CA CYS A 286 -32.15 -20.04 -1.91
C CYS A 286 -31.17 -19.16 -2.69
N PHE A 287 -30.41 -18.28 -2.03
CA PHE A 287 -29.52 -17.31 -2.67
C PHE A 287 -28.12 -17.87 -2.96
N SER A 288 -27.59 -18.75 -2.10
CA SER A 288 -26.32 -19.45 -2.36
C SER A 288 -26.41 -20.39 -3.56
N LEU A 289 -27.57 -21.03 -3.75
CA LEU A 289 -27.87 -21.89 -4.91
C LEU A 289 -27.94 -21.08 -6.22
N SER A 290 -28.54 -19.89 -6.21
CA SER A 290 -28.67 -19.06 -7.42
C SER A 290 -27.34 -18.41 -7.83
N LEU A 291 -26.53 -17.95 -6.87
CA LEU A 291 -25.16 -17.49 -7.11
C LEU A 291 -24.35 -18.57 -7.81
N ASN A 292 -24.31 -19.81 -7.33
CA ASN A 292 -23.49 -20.85 -7.94
C ASN A 292 -23.82 -21.13 -9.43
N SER A 293 -25.06 -20.88 -9.85
CA SER A 293 -25.50 -21.01 -11.25
C SER A 293 -25.23 -19.80 -12.15
N MET A 294 -24.92 -18.62 -11.59
CA MET A 294 -24.70 -17.39 -12.36
C MET A 294 -23.28 -17.28 -12.90
N ASN A 295 -23.16 -16.75 -14.13
CA ASN A 295 -21.87 -16.32 -14.65
C ASN A 295 -21.30 -15.17 -13.78
N PHE A 296 -19.97 -15.06 -13.74
CA PHE A 296 -19.29 -14.14 -12.85
C PHE A 296 -19.65 -12.66 -13.10
N GLU A 297 -19.94 -12.29 -14.35
CA GLU A 297 -20.36 -10.93 -14.70
C GLU A 297 -21.72 -10.58 -14.06
N THR A 298 -22.69 -11.50 -14.09
CA THR A 298 -23.99 -11.34 -13.45
C THR A 298 -23.86 -11.30 -11.92
N LYS A 299 -22.97 -12.11 -11.35
CA LYS A 299 -22.63 -12.03 -9.91
C LYS A 299 -22.11 -10.65 -9.55
N LEU A 300 -21.15 -10.14 -10.33
CA LEU A 300 -20.53 -8.83 -10.10
C LEU A 300 -21.54 -7.69 -10.23
N LYS A 301 -22.42 -7.74 -11.23
CA LYS A 301 -23.53 -6.79 -11.40
C LYS A 301 -24.52 -6.83 -10.22
N TRP A 302 -24.82 -8.00 -9.69
CA TRP A 302 -25.71 -8.17 -8.53
C TRP A 302 -25.08 -7.71 -7.22
N ILE A 303 -23.81 -8.05 -6.98
CA ILE A 303 -23.04 -7.57 -5.83
C ILE A 303 -22.95 -6.05 -5.87
N LEU A 304 -22.60 -5.46 -7.03
CA LEU A 304 -22.60 -4.02 -7.22
C LEU A 304 -23.98 -3.42 -6.93
N LYS A 305 -25.07 -4.07 -7.35
CA LYS A 305 -26.43 -3.62 -7.06
C LYS A 305 -26.80 -3.70 -5.57
N ILE A 306 -26.32 -4.71 -4.85
CA ILE A 306 -26.49 -4.87 -3.40
C ILE A 306 -25.67 -3.80 -2.65
N PHE A 307 -24.42 -3.59 -3.05
CA PHE A 307 -23.55 -2.56 -2.46
C PHE A 307 -23.99 -1.13 -2.81
N MET A 308 -24.51 -0.88 -4.01
CA MET A 308 -25.10 0.42 -4.40
C MET A 308 -26.37 0.73 -3.58
N ASN A 309 -27.11 -0.29 -3.15
CA ASN A 309 -28.28 -0.12 -2.29
C ASN A 309 -27.91 0.15 -0.82
N PHE A 310 -26.66 -0.09 -0.40
CA PHE A 310 -26.11 0.24 0.93
C PHE A 310 -25.67 1.72 1.07
N GLU A 311 -26.43 2.66 0.48
CA GLU A 311 -26.22 4.13 0.47
C GLU A 311 -25.31 4.75 -0.62
N ILE A 312 -25.39 4.32 -1.89
CA ILE A 312 -24.94 5.20 -3.00
C ILE A 312 -25.97 5.13 -4.15
N LYS A 313 -26.95 6.04 -4.12
CA LYS A 313 -27.84 6.30 -5.27
C LYS A 313 -27.01 6.86 -6.44
N LEU A 314 -26.71 6.03 -7.44
CA LEU A 314 -26.22 6.48 -8.73
C LEU A 314 -26.96 5.78 -9.89
N LYS A 315 -27.67 6.60 -10.68
CA LYS A 315 -28.33 6.21 -11.93
C LYS A 315 -27.28 5.72 -12.94
N TRP A 316 -27.34 4.44 -13.31
CA TRP A 316 -26.69 3.93 -14.51
C TRP A 316 -27.72 3.69 -15.61
N THR A 317 -27.69 4.52 -16.64
CA THR A 317 -28.33 4.25 -17.93
C THR A 317 -27.42 3.33 -18.75
N LEU A 318 -27.99 2.20 -19.14
CA LEU A 318 -27.41 1.16 -19.98
C LEU A 318 -26.74 1.72 -21.26
N LYS A 319 -25.43 1.49 -21.39
CA LYS A 319 -24.70 1.57 -22.68
C LYS A 319 -23.79 0.35 -22.92
N PHE A 320 -24.10 -0.79 -22.31
CA PHE A 320 -23.39 -2.06 -22.52
C PHE A 320 -24.16 -3.09 -23.37
N SER A 321 -25.35 -2.77 -23.88
CA SER A 321 -26.14 -3.72 -24.69
C SER A 321 -25.81 -3.73 -26.19
N ASN A 322 -24.98 -2.83 -26.70
CA ASN A 322 -24.82 -2.66 -28.16
C ASN A 322 -23.47 -3.11 -28.74
N ARG A 323 -22.69 -3.90 -28.01
CA ARG A 323 -21.48 -4.54 -28.55
C ARG A 323 -21.33 -5.96 -28.03
N ILE A 324 -22.21 -6.84 -28.48
CA ILE A 324 -21.94 -8.24 -28.88
C ILE A 324 -23.18 -8.62 -29.70
N ARG A 325 -23.03 -8.60 -31.02
CA ARG A 325 -23.78 -9.47 -31.94
C ARG A 325 -22.97 -10.75 -32.07
#